data_AF-A0A542EP99-F1
#
_entry.id   AF-A0A542EP99-F1
#
_cell.length_a   1.000
_cell.length_b   1.000
_cell.length_c   1.000
_cell.angle_alpha   90.00
_cell.angle_beta   90.00
_cell.angle_gamma   90.00
#
_symmetry.space_group_name_H-M   'P 1'
#
loop_
_entity.id
_entity.type
_entity.pdbx_description
1 polymer ?
#
loop_
_entity_poly.entity_id
_entity_poly.type
_entity_poly.pdbx_seq_one_letter_code
_entity_poly.pdbx_strand_id
1 'polypeptide(L)'
;MNPLQPQARLFRLVRHTNPTAILAEGVEWSDGAATLRWRGPWPSTATWDAGIPALLATQAPDARTQLHWTHEPLPTPPEDRTPPTEPTPTIWLPPPTPEGLCSHCGRPWPCLSCGP
;
A
#
# COMPACT_ATOMS: atom_id res chain seq x y z
N MET A 1 15.50 -7.40 28.84
CA MET A 1 14.78 -6.12 28.73
C MET A 1 14.74 -5.75 27.26
N ASN A 2 13.55 -5.71 26.64
CA ASN A 2 13.36 -5.52 25.20
C ASN A 2 13.34 -4.01 24.89
N PRO A 3 14.23 -3.45 24.05
CA PRO A 3 14.21 -2.03 23.77
C PRO A 3 13.06 -1.72 22.83
N LEU A 4 12.07 -0.98 23.33
CA LEU A 4 11.26 0.02 22.61
C LEU A 4 11.12 -0.24 21.09
N GLN A 5 10.32 -1.22 20.68
CA GLN A 5 9.87 -1.21 19.28
C GLN A 5 8.94 -0.01 19.11
N PRO A 6 9.29 0.95 18.23
CA PRO A 6 8.39 2.04 17.88
C PRO A 6 7.29 1.42 16.99
N GLN A 7 6.22 0.92 17.60
CA GLN A 7 5.17 0.21 16.86
C GLN A 7 4.12 1.19 16.38
N ALA A 8 3.89 1.17 15.07
CA ALA A 8 2.75 1.84 14.48
C ALA A 8 1.45 1.15 14.95
N ARG A 9 0.45 1.94 15.35
CA ARG A 9 -0.80 1.46 15.95
C ARG A 9 -1.97 1.73 15.01
N LEU A 10 -2.69 0.69 14.64
CA LEU A 10 -3.83 0.82 13.75
C LEU A 10 -5.08 1.28 14.50
N PHE A 11 -5.89 2.09 13.84
CA PHE A 11 -7.17 2.57 14.37
C PHE A 11 -8.24 2.71 13.29
N ARG A 12 -9.48 2.80 13.73
CA ARG A 12 -10.64 3.18 12.92
C ARG A 12 -11.29 4.42 13.50
N LEU A 13 -11.67 5.34 12.61
CA LEU A 13 -12.54 6.44 12.98
C LEU A 13 -13.99 6.01 12.74
N VAL A 14 -14.77 5.94 13.80
CA VAL A 14 -16.12 5.40 13.82
C VAL A 14 -17.09 6.52 14.16
N ARG A 15 -18.26 6.56 13.51
CA ARG A 15 -19.35 7.45 13.88
C ARG A 15 -20.53 6.62 14.37
N HIS A 16 -20.99 6.93 15.58
CA HIS A 16 -22.16 6.33 16.20
C HIS A 16 -23.44 6.88 15.55
N THR A 17 -23.84 6.21 14.47
CA THR A 17 -25.13 6.33 13.79
C THR A 17 -25.92 5.02 13.95
N ASN A 18 -27.14 4.96 13.43
CA ASN A 18 -27.87 3.69 13.34
C ASN A 18 -28.08 3.31 11.87
N PRO A 19 -27.27 2.40 11.28
CA PRO A 19 -26.18 1.63 11.90
C PRO A 19 -24.88 2.45 12.09
N THR A 20 -23.99 1.98 12.96
CA THR A 20 -22.67 2.59 13.19
C THR A 20 -21.83 2.56 11.91
N ALA A 21 -21.22 3.68 11.55
CA ALA A 21 -20.45 3.83 10.32
C ALA A 21 -18.94 3.92 10.58
N ILE A 22 -18.14 3.17 9.82
CA ILE A 22 -16.68 3.35 9.80
C ILE A 22 -16.37 4.45 8.76
N LEU A 23 -15.88 5.58 9.25
CA LEU A 23 -15.56 6.74 8.42
C LEU A 23 -14.17 6.62 7.78
N ALA A 24 -13.21 6.08 8.52
CA ALA A 24 -11.83 5.96 8.07
C ALA A 24 -11.08 4.84 8.78
N GLU A 25 -10.00 4.39 8.15
CA GLU A 25 -9.00 3.49 8.73
C GLU A 25 -7.67 4.22 8.74
N GLY A 26 -6.89 4.11 9.81
CA GLY A 26 -5.66 4.87 9.97
C GLY A 26 -4.63 4.19 10.85
N VAL A 27 -3.48 4.84 10.91
CA VAL A 27 -2.31 4.42 11.67
C VAL A 27 -1.76 5.63 12.42
N GLU A 28 -1.49 5.43 13.71
CA GLU A 28 -0.63 6.31 14.50
C GLU A 28 0.80 5.78 14.37
N TRP A 29 1.69 6.61 13.84
CA TRP A 29 3.10 6.32 13.67
C TRP A 29 3.83 6.46 15.00
N SER A 30 5.02 5.86 15.05
CA SER A 30 5.85 5.86 16.25
C SER A 30 6.36 7.23 16.68
N ASP A 31 6.40 8.20 15.76
CA ASP A 31 6.73 9.59 16.02
C ASP A 31 5.53 10.41 16.54
N GLY A 32 4.36 9.78 16.67
CA GLY A 32 3.11 10.40 17.11
C GLY A 32 2.29 11.04 16.00
N ALA A 33 2.78 11.07 14.76
CA ALA A 33 1.98 11.50 13.62
C ALA A 33 0.87 10.47 13.32
N ALA A 34 -0.21 10.89 12.66
CA ALA A 34 -1.29 9.99 12.26
C ALA A 34 -1.59 10.11 10.76
N THR A 35 -1.77 8.98 10.08
CA THR A 35 -2.26 8.95 8.70
C THR A 35 -3.54 8.13 8.64
N LEU A 36 -4.54 8.60 7.92
CA LEU A 36 -5.79 7.87 7.74
C LEU A 36 -6.28 7.94 6.29
N ARG A 37 -7.00 6.91 5.88
CA ARG A 37 -7.74 6.84 4.62
C ARG A 37 -9.24 6.94 4.90
N TRP A 38 -9.85 8.01 4.39
CA TRP A 38 -11.29 8.21 4.40
C TRP A 38 -11.99 7.17 3.51
N ARG A 39 -13.10 6.64 4.02
CA ARG A 39 -14.02 5.76 3.30
C ARG A 39 -15.16 6.58 2.69
N GLY A 40 -15.84 6.00 1.72
CA GLY A 40 -16.98 6.60 1.04
C GLY A 40 -16.80 6.64 -0.48
N PRO A 41 -17.68 7.35 -1.21
CA PRO A 41 -17.63 7.44 -2.67
C PRO A 41 -16.35 8.11 -3.21
N TRP A 42 -15.71 8.94 -2.37
CA TRP A 42 -14.54 9.73 -2.72
C TRP A 42 -13.42 9.46 -1.71
N PRO A 43 -12.73 8.30 -1.80
CA PRO A 43 -11.68 7.95 -0.86
C PRO A 43 -10.51 8.93 -0.98
N SER A 44 -10.03 9.42 0.15
CA SER A 44 -8.89 10.33 0.24
C SER A 44 -8.01 9.99 1.45
N THR A 45 -6.77 10.44 1.44
CA THR A 45 -5.81 10.18 2.53
C THR A 45 -5.42 11.51 3.16
N ALA A 46 -5.31 11.54 4.49
CA ALA A 46 -4.87 12.71 5.24
C ALA A 46 -3.80 12.31 6.26
N THR A 47 -2.81 13.17 6.41
CA THR A 47 -1.75 13.06 7.43
C THR A 47 -1.87 14.20 8.42
N TRP A 48 -1.63 13.89 9.70
CA TRP A 48 -1.74 14.79 10.84
C TRP A 48 -0.45 14.71 11.64
N ASP A 49 0.43 15.69 11.49
CA ASP A 49 1.73 15.72 12.20
C ASP A 49 1.55 15.91 13.71
N ALA A 50 0.50 16.61 14.13
CA ALA A 50 0.11 16.76 15.54
C ALA A 50 -0.66 15.54 16.09
N GLY A 51 -0.75 14.45 15.31
CA GLY A 51 -1.27 13.16 15.74
C GLY A 51 -2.78 13.07 15.94
N ILE A 52 -3.16 12.02 16.68
CA ILE A 52 -4.55 11.68 17.02
C ILE A 52 -5.32 12.84 17.68
N PRO A 53 -4.74 13.64 18.62
CA PRO A 53 -5.49 14.71 19.28
C PRO A 53 -5.99 15.78 18.29
N ALA A 54 -5.15 16.21 17.35
CA ALA A 54 -5.52 17.21 16.35
C ALA A 54 -6.58 16.67 15.37
N LEU A 55 -6.42 15.40 14.99
CA LEU A 55 -7.40 14.67 14.19
C LEU A 55 -8.77 14.64 14.87
N LEU A 56 -8.84 14.26 16.15
CA LEU A 56 -10.09 14.19 16.90
C LEU A 56 -10.71 15.57 17.13
N ALA A 57 -9.89 16.58 17.45
CA ALA A 57 -10.38 17.95 17.59
C ALA A 57 -11.05 18.48 16.31
N THR A 58 -10.56 18.06 15.13
CA THR A 58 -11.11 18.52 13.84
C THR A 58 -12.28 17.65 13.34
N GLN A 59 -12.18 16.33 13.50
CA GLN A 59 -13.08 15.36 12.85
C GLN A 59 -14.14 14.78 13.79
N ALA A 60 -13.96 14.97 15.10
CA ALA A 60 -14.84 14.46 16.14
C ALA A 60 -15.26 15.53 17.19
N PRO A 61 -15.68 16.74 16.79
CA PRO A 61 -16.08 17.77 17.75
C PRO A 61 -17.28 17.38 18.64
N ASP A 62 -18.15 16.48 18.16
CA ASP A 62 -19.48 16.26 18.78
C ASP A 62 -19.59 14.98 19.63
N ALA A 63 -18.48 14.33 20.01
CA ALA A 63 -18.41 13.02 20.69
C ALA A 63 -19.08 11.82 19.98
N ARG A 64 -19.85 12.07 18.90
CA ARG A 64 -20.46 11.06 18.02
C ARG A 64 -19.46 10.33 17.16
N THR A 65 -18.32 10.96 16.89
CA THR A 65 -17.21 10.33 16.20
C THR A 65 -16.15 9.95 17.23
N GLN A 66 -15.70 8.72 17.18
CA GLN A 66 -14.76 8.15 18.15
C GLN A 66 -13.68 7.36 17.42
N LEU A 67 -12.52 7.29 18.05
CA LEU A 67 -11.41 6.50 17.58
C LEU A 67 -11.39 5.14 18.30
N HIS A 68 -11.36 4.07 17.52
CA HIS A 68 -11.28 2.70 18.02
C HIS A 68 -9.93 2.12 17.60
N TRP A 69 -9.08 1.77 18.56
CA TRP A 69 -7.83 1.06 18.28
C TRP A 69 -8.13 -0.36 17.79
N THR A 70 -7.41 -0.79 16.76
CA THR A 70 -7.52 -2.14 16.21
C THR A 70 -6.22 -2.89 16.46
N HIS A 71 -6.31 -4.01 17.16
CA HIS A 71 -5.17 -4.92 17.36
C HIS A 71 -4.98 -5.88 16.19
N GLU A 72 -5.95 -5.96 15.29
CA GLU A 72 -5.87 -6.77 14.10
C GLU A 72 -5.00 -6.04 13.06
N PRO A 73 -3.99 -6.70 12.46
CA PRO A 73 -3.42 -6.21 11.22
C PRO A 73 -4.58 -5.96 10.26
N LEU A 74 -4.63 -4.80 9.60
CA LEU A 74 -5.55 -4.61 8.48
C LEU A 74 -5.45 -5.86 7.59
N PRO A 75 -6.58 -6.46 7.17
CA PRO A 75 -6.52 -7.55 6.20
C PRO A 75 -5.62 -7.07 5.07
N THR A 76 -4.50 -7.75 4.87
CA THR A 76 -3.66 -7.53 3.72
C THR A 76 -4.60 -7.50 2.51
N PRO A 77 -4.48 -6.52 1.60
CA PRO A 77 -5.22 -6.57 0.35
C PRO A 77 -5.07 -8.00 -0.17
N PRO A 78 -6.14 -8.67 -0.62
CA PRO A 78 -6.01 -10.04 -1.09
C PRO A 78 -4.83 -10.06 -2.06
N GLU A 79 -3.82 -10.88 -1.76
CA GLU A 79 -2.69 -11.16 -2.66
C GLU A 79 -3.18 -11.82 -3.97
N ASP A 80 -4.48 -11.88 -4.20
CA ASP A 80 -5.15 -12.21 -5.44
C ASP A 80 -5.12 -11.08 -6.48
N ARG A 81 -4.05 -10.28 -6.47
CA ARG A 81 -3.46 -9.79 -7.71
C ARG A 81 -2.29 -10.69 -8.08
N THR A 82 -2.56 -11.99 -8.22
CA THR A 82 -1.84 -12.73 -9.25
C THR A 82 -2.23 -12.02 -10.55
N PRO A 83 -1.33 -11.31 -11.26
CA PRO A 83 -1.63 -10.91 -12.62
C PRO A 83 -2.07 -12.19 -13.36
N PRO A 84 -3.02 -12.14 -14.32
CA PRO A 84 -3.33 -13.31 -15.12
C PRO A 84 -2.00 -13.90 -15.59
N THR A 85 -1.70 -15.11 -15.14
CA THR A 85 -0.59 -15.92 -15.64
C THR A 85 -0.97 -16.35 -17.05
N GLU A 86 -1.09 -15.39 -17.95
CA GLU A 86 -0.80 -15.66 -19.33
C GLU A 86 0.71 -15.89 -19.36
N PRO A 87 1.20 -17.06 -19.82
CA PRO A 87 2.62 -17.26 -19.97
C PRO A 87 3.08 -16.20 -20.99
N THR A 88 3.64 -15.10 -20.50
CA THR A 88 4.43 -14.21 -21.35
C THR A 88 5.52 -15.12 -21.90
N PRO A 89 5.60 -15.34 -23.22
CA PRO A 89 6.70 -16.12 -23.75
C PRO A 89 7.97 -15.40 -23.35
N THR A 90 8.73 -15.99 -22.43
CA THR A 90 10.08 -15.52 -22.10
C THR A 90 10.91 -15.76 -23.34
N ILE A 91 10.91 -14.80 -24.25
CA ILE A 91 11.79 -14.79 -25.42
C ILE A 91 13.18 -14.52 -24.87
N TRP A 92 13.99 -15.56 -24.81
CA TRP A 92 15.40 -15.43 -24.54
C TRP A 92 16.07 -14.80 -25.77
N LEU A 93 16.85 -13.74 -25.55
CA LEU A 93 17.61 -13.06 -26.60
C LEU A 93 19.10 -13.05 -26.20
N PRO A 94 20.02 -13.44 -27.10
CA PRO A 94 21.44 -13.28 -26.85
C PRO A 94 21.81 -11.78 -26.82
N PRO A 95 22.88 -11.41 -26.08
CA PRO A 95 23.33 -10.02 -26.04
C PRO A 95 23.78 -9.54 -27.43
N PRO A 96 23.51 -8.28 -27.81
CA PRO A 96 24.05 -7.69 -29.03
C PRO A 96 25.54 -7.34 -28.86
N THR A 97 26.30 -7.38 -29.95
CA THR A 97 27.61 -6.76 -30.07
C THR A 97 27.46 -5.23 -30.26
N PRO A 98 28.53 -4.43 -30.11
CA PRO A 98 28.49 -2.98 -30.34
C PRO A 98 28.01 -2.59 -31.75
N GLU A 99 28.18 -3.50 -32.72
CA GLU A 99 27.78 -3.32 -34.12
C GLU A 99 26.31 -3.68 -34.38
N GLY A 100 25.54 -4.04 -33.34
CA GLY A 100 24.12 -4.40 -33.46
C GLY A 100 23.88 -5.82 -33.99
N LEU A 101 24.87 -6.71 -33.86
CA LEU A 101 24.78 -8.11 -34.28
C LEU A 101 24.61 -9.03 -33.07
N CYS A 102 24.01 -10.21 -33.27
CA CYS A 102 23.95 -11.25 -32.27
C CYS A 102 25.36 -11.76 -31.94
N SER A 103 25.71 -11.80 -30.65
CA SER A 103 27.03 -12.28 -30.18
C SER A 103 27.31 -13.75 -30.53
N HIS A 104 26.27 -14.55 -30.77
CA HIS A 104 26.42 -15.98 -31.05
C HIS A 104 26.52 -16.30 -32.55
N CYS A 105 25.72 -15.66 -33.40
CA CYS A 105 25.61 -16.03 -34.82
C CYS A 105 25.95 -14.90 -35.81
N GLY A 106 26.24 -13.69 -35.34
CA GLY A 106 26.63 -12.55 -36.18
C GLY A 106 25.51 -11.97 -37.07
N ARG A 107 24.26 -12.39 -36.87
CA ARG A 107 23.10 -11.84 -37.60
C ARG A 107 22.59 -10.54 -36.95
N PRO A 108 21.84 -9.69 -37.68
CA PRO A 108 21.21 -8.51 -37.11
C PRO A 108 20.34 -8.85 -35.89
N TRP A 109 20.47 -8.04 -34.84
CA TRP A 109 19.67 -8.16 -33.62
C TRP A 109 18.30 -7.48 -33.79
N PRO A 110 17.18 -7.99 -33.23
CA PRO A 110 17.05 -9.15 -32.33
C PRO A 110 17.09 -10.49 -33.07
N CYS A 111 17.92 -11.41 -32.57
CA CYS A 111 18.01 -12.77 -33.09
C CYS A 111 17.13 -13.73 -32.28
N LEU A 112 16.07 -14.23 -32.91
CA LEU A 112 15.14 -15.21 -32.32
C LEU A 112 15.55 -16.67 -32.55
N SER A 113 16.61 -16.91 -33.35
CA SER A 113 17.06 -18.26 -33.69
C SER A 113 18.11 -18.82 -32.72
N CYS A 114 18.72 -17.97 -31.91
CA CYS A 114 19.66 -18.39 -30.89
C CYS A 114 18.89 -18.61 -29.58
N GLY A 115 18.95 -19.82 -29.04
CA GLY A 115 18.50 -20.12 -27.68
C GLY A 115 19.62 -19.91 -26.65
N PRO A 116 19.31 -20.03 -25.35
CA PRO A 116 20.28 -19.93 -24.27
C PRO A 116 21.47 -20.88 -24.42
#